data_AF-A0A6J0PIB3-F1
#
_entry.id   AF-A0A6J0PIB3-F1
#
_cell.length_a   1.000
_cell.length_b   1.000
_cell.length_c   1.000
_cell.angle_alpha   90.00
_cell.angle_beta   90.00
_cell.angle_gamma   90.00
#
_symmetry.space_group_name_H-M   'P 1'
#
loop_
_entity.id
_entity.type
_entity.pdbx_description
1 polymer ?
#
loop_
_entity_poly.entity_id
_entity_poly.type
_entity_poly.pdbx_seq_one_letter_code
_entity_poly.pdbx_strand_id
1 'polypeptide(L)'
;MATVGQQQQGEGAAKPALRKPVFTKVDQLKPGTSGHTLTVKVVSSETVLQKGRAASAYLRQTRIAECVVGDETGTIVFTARNDQV
;
A
#
# COMPACT_ATOMS: atom_id res chain seq x y z
N MET A 1 -6.07 -57.10 -9.36
CA MET A 1 -5.11 -56.79 -10.45
C MET A 1 -5.67 -55.59 -11.20
N ALA A 2 -5.02 -54.46 -11.41
CA ALA A 2 -3.67 -54.04 -11.16
C ALA A 2 -3.64 -52.51 -10.97
N THR A 3 -2.59 -52.10 -10.28
CA THR A 3 -2.17 -50.79 -9.79
C THR A 3 -1.63 -49.84 -10.88
N VAL A 4 -1.78 -48.53 -10.59
CA VAL A 4 -0.78 -47.45 -10.75
C VAL A 4 -0.47 -46.91 -12.15
N GLY A 5 -0.80 -45.63 -12.33
CA GLY A 5 -0.04 -44.67 -13.13
C GLY A 5 0.29 -43.45 -12.28
N GLN A 6 1.44 -43.49 -11.59
CA GLN A 6 2.11 -42.33 -10.99
C GLN A 6 3.03 -41.70 -12.05
N GLN A 7 2.94 -40.39 -12.23
CA GLN A 7 3.98 -39.47 -12.71
C GLN A 7 3.38 -38.05 -12.60
N GLN A 8 4.01 -37.02 -12.05
CA GLN A 8 5.35 -36.87 -11.49
C GLN A 8 5.33 -35.60 -10.60
N GLN A 9 5.99 -35.67 -9.45
CA GLN A 9 6.18 -34.55 -8.52
C GLN A 9 6.88 -33.38 -9.22
N GLY A 10 6.21 -32.25 -9.32
CA GLY A 10 6.87 -30.95 -9.36
C GLY A 10 7.12 -30.55 -7.92
N GLU A 11 8.37 -30.65 -7.47
CA GLU A 11 8.83 -30.17 -6.17
C GLU A 11 8.27 -28.76 -5.92
N GLY A 12 7.41 -28.67 -4.90
CA GLY A 12 6.96 -27.40 -4.38
C GLY A 12 8.17 -26.64 -3.87
N ALA A 13 8.74 -25.77 -4.70
CA ALA A 13 9.67 -24.76 -4.28
C ALA A 13 9.00 -24.00 -3.13
N ALA A 14 9.38 -24.33 -1.90
CA ALA A 14 8.87 -23.70 -0.71
C ALA A 14 9.13 -22.21 -0.88
N LYS A 15 8.06 -21.43 -1.07
CA LYS A 15 8.17 -19.98 -1.18
C LYS A 15 8.99 -19.51 0.03
N PRO A 16 10.08 -18.75 -0.16
CA PRO A 16 10.90 -18.30 0.94
C PRO A 16 10.03 -17.71 2.04
N ALA A 17 10.31 -18.10 3.29
CA ALA A 17 9.54 -17.61 4.43
C ALA A 17 9.55 -16.07 4.42
N LEU A 18 8.35 -15.47 4.30
CA LEU A 18 8.20 -14.02 4.29
C LEU A 18 8.67 -13.46 5.62
N ARG A 19 9.50 -12.41 5.57
CA ARG A 19 9.98 -11.72 6.77
C ARG A 19 8.78 -11.11 7.50
N LYS A 20 8.72 -11.29 8.82
CA LYS A 20 7.69 -10.66 9.65
C LYS A 20 7.72 -9.14 9.45
N PRO A 21 6.57 -8.49 9.22
CA PRO A 21 6.51 -7.05 9.09
C PRO A 21 6.94 -6.38 10.39
N VAL A 22 7.70 -5.30 10.28
CA VAL A 22 8.08 -4.44 11.41
C VAL A 22 7.30 -3.15 11.28
N PHE A 23 6.55 -2.82 12.33
CA PHE A 23 5.77 -1.59 12.38
C PHE A 23 6.60 -0.50 13.07
N THR A 24 6.73 0.63 12.41
CA THR A 24 7.31 1.85 12.95
C THR A 24 6.20 2.79 13.43
N LYS A 25 6.59 3.83 14.18
CA LYS A 25 5.70 4.90 14.65
C LYS A 25 5.95 6.19 13.89
N VAL A 26 5.01 7.13 13.97
CA VAL A 26 5.09 8.40 13.24
C VAL A 26 6.32 9.23 13.65
N ASP A 27 6.64 9.28 14.95
CA ASP A 27 7.80 10.01 15.51
C ASP A 27 9.18 9.52 15.02
N GLN A 28 9.26 8.30 14.52
CA GLN A 28 10.50 7.67 14.05
C GLN A 28 10.78 7.90 12.57
N LEU A 29 9.86 8.54 11.84
CA LEU A 29 10.03 8.84 10.42
C LEU A 29 11.12 9.90 10.22
N LYS A 30 11.95 9.70 9.19
CA LYS A 30 13.03 10.60 8.84
C LYS A 30 13.03 10.89 7.33
N PRO A 31 13.36 12.12 6.90
CA PRO A 31 13.53 12.40 5.48
C PRO A 31 14.54 11.47 4.82
N GLY A 32 14.26 11.06 3.58
CA GLY A 32 15.15 10.19 2.80
C GLY A 32 15.03 8.69 3.11
N THR A 33 14.19 8.28 4.07
CA THR A 33 13.92 6.85 4.34
C THR A 33 12.65 6.38 3.62
N SER A 34 12.56 5.10 3.29
CA SER A 34 11.41 4.50 2.58
C SER A 34 11.13 3.06 3.05
N GLY A 35 9.97 2.50 2.69
CA GLY A 35 9.61 1.11 3.04
C GLY A 35 9.11 0.91 4.48
N HIS A 36 8.53 1.93 5.10
CA HIS A 36 7.96 1.86 6.45
C HIS A 36 6.58 1.21 6.43
N THR A 37 6.29 0.41 7.45
CA THR A 37 4.94 -0.05 7.75
C THR A 37 4.45 0.72 8.97
N LEU A 38 3.32 1.41 8.85
CA LEU A 38 2.72 2.21 9.92
C LEU A 38 1.26 1.81 10.08
N THR A 39 0.73 1.94 11.28
CA THR A 39 -0.72 1.89 11.52
C THR A 39 -1.14 3.25 12.06
N VAL A 40 -1.90 3.99 11.25
CA VAL A 40 -2.33 5.35 11.55
C VAL A 40 -3.83 5.47 11.39
N LYS A 41 -4.43 6.35 12.17
CA LYS A 41 -5.83 6.77 12.03
C LYS A 41 -5.90 7.98 11.09
N VAL A 42 -6.87 7.97 10.19
CA VAL A 42 -7.22 9.15 9.40
C VAL A 42 -8.06 10.09 10.26
N VAL A 43 -7.59 11.32 10.44
CA VAL A 43 -8.27 12.37 11.22
C VAL A 43 -9.12 13.24 10.30
N SER A 44 -8.55 13.68 9.18
CA SER A 44 -9.24 14.42 8.12
C SER A 44 -8.69 14.05 6.75
N SER A 45 -9.50 14.28 5.71
CA SER A 45 -9.15 14.08 4.30
C SER A 45 -9.81 15.17 3.47
N GLU A 46 -9.00 15.96 2.77
CA GLU A 46 -9.48 17.04 1.91
C GLU A 46 -8.98 16.83 0.48
N THR A 47 -9.90 16.76 -0.48
CA THR A 47 -9.53 16.65 -1.91
C THR A 47 -9.01 18.00 -2.40
N VAL A 48 -7.69 18.11 -2.57
CA VAL A 48 -7.02 19.34 -3.01
C VAL A 48 -6.90 19.44 -4.53
N LEU A 49 -7.00 18.31 -5.25
CA LEU A 49 -6.97 18.31 -6.71
C LEU A 49 -7.87 17.22 -7.26
N GLN A 50 -8.79 17.64 -8.13
CA GLN A 50 -9.63 16.75 -8.92
C GLN A 50 -9.64 17.22 -10.37
N LYS A 51 -8.78 16.62 -11.19
CA LYS A 51 -8.78 16.85 -12.64
C LYS A 51 -9.71 15.83 -13.29
N GLY A 52 -10.83 16.31 -13.81
CA GLY A 52 -11.83 15.51 -14.52
C GLY A 52 -11.31 14.92 -15.83
N ARG A 53 -12.04 13.93 -16.37
CA ARG A 53 -11.81 13.37 -17.71
C ARG A 53 -11.79 14.50 -18.73
N ALA A 54 -10.63 14.81 -19.29
CA ALA A 54 -10.59 15.38 -20.62
C ALA A 54 -11.15 14.34 -21.59
N ALA A 55 -11.75 14.78 -22.71
CA ALA A 55 -12.45 13.96 -23.70
C ALA A 55 -11.61 12.82 -24.34
N SER A 56 -10.35 12.65 -23.95
CA SER A 56 -9.43 11.61 -24.43
C SER A 56 -9.23 10.54 -23.38
N ALA A 57 -9.42 9.27 -23.79
CA ALA A 57 -9.19 8.07 -22.99
C ALA A 57 -7.74 7.96 -22.44
N TYR A 58 -6.81 8.77 -22.94
CA TYR A 58 -5.41 8.77 -22.53
C TYR A 58 -5.10 9.70 -21.35
N LEU A 59 -6.03 10.57 -20.93
CA LEU A 59 -5.83 11.47 -19.80
C LEU A 59 -6.29 10.80 -18.49
N ARG A 60 -5.32 10.33 -17.71
CA ARG A 60 -5.53 9.66 -16.42
C ARG A 60 -6.28 10.61 -15.48
N GLN A 61 -7.46 10.18 -15.01
CA GLN A 61 -8.20 10.87 -13.97
C GLN A 61 -7.30 10.98 -12.73
N THR A 62 -6.96 12.20 -12.35
CA THR A 62 -6.07 12.47 -11.21
C THR A 62 -6.91 13.04 -10.08
N ARG A 63 -6.98 12.30 -8.97
CA ARG A 63 -7.53 12.77 -7.70
C ARG A 63 -6.42 12.74 -6.65
N ILE A 64 -6.26 13.84 -5.92
CA ILE A 64 -5.30 13.97 -4.83
C ILE A 64 -6.04 14.52 -3.62
N ALA A 65 -5.87 13.86 -2.49
CA ALA A 65 -6.29 14.37 -1.19
C ALA A 65 -5.09 14.55 -0.28
N GLU A 66 -5.11 15.64 0.49
CA GLU A 66 -4.23 15.79 1.64
C GLU A 66 -4.98 15.32 2.87
N CYS A 67 -4.42 14.33 3.54
CA CYS A 67 -5.00 13.69 4.71
C CYS A 67 -4.14 13.98 5.92
N VAL A 68 -4.74 14.41 7.03
CA VAL A 68 -4.06 14.40 8.32
C VAL A 68 -4.24 13.00 8.91
N VAL A 69 -3.13 12.30 9.10
CA VAL A 69 -3.10 10.95 9.68
C VAL A 69 -2.16 10.90 10.87
N GLY A 70 -2.43 10.04 11.85
CA GLY A 70 -1.55 9.92 13.01
C GLY A 70 -1.80 8.71 13.88
N ASP A 71 -0.89 8.50 14.82
CA ASP A 71 -0.98 7.50 15.87
C ASP A 71 -0.77 8.18 17.25
N GLU A 72 -0.52 7.42 18.31
CA GLU A 72 -0.28 7.98 19.64
C GLU A 72 0.98 8.84 19.75
N THR A 73 1.90 8.76 18.77
CA THR A 73 3.19 9.47 18.79
C THR A 73 3.17 10.80 18.04
N GLY A 74 2.24 10.99 17.10
CA GLY A 74 2.13 12.24 16.36
C GLY A 74 1.25 12.15 15.11
N THR A 75 1.20 13.24 14.36
CA THR A 75 0.45 13.37 13.11
C THR A 75 1.35 13.83 11.97
N ILE A 76 1.01 13.42 10.75
CA ILE A 76 1.67 13.82 9.50
C ILE A 76 0.62 14.14 8.44
N VAL A 77 1.03 14.95 7.45
CA VAL A 77 0.27 15.15 6.22
C VAL A 77 0.62 14.03 5.24
N PHE A 78 -0.39 13.28 4.82
CA PHE A 78 -0.28 12.18 3.87
C PHE A 78 -1.03 12.52 2.58
N THR A 79 -0.34 12.47 1.45
CA THR A 79 -0.95 12.69 0.15
C THR A 79 -1.51 11.38 -0.41
N ALA A 80 -2.83 11.22 -0.38
CA ALA A 80 -3.55 10.10 -1.00
C ALA A 80 -3.81 10.38 -2.49
N ARG A 81 -3.70 9.36 -3.34
CA ARG A 81 -3.93 9.49 -4.80
C ARG A 81 -4.96 8.48 -5.32
N ASN A 82 -5.84 8.94 -6.21
CA ASN A 82 -6.80 8.15 -6.98
C ASN A 82 -7.69 7.26 -6.10
N ASP A 83 -7.52 5.94 -6.13
CA ASP A 83 -8.34 4.97 -5.37
C ASP A 83 -8.00 4.95 -3.88
N GLN A 84 -6.95 5.68 -3.46
CA GLN A 84 -6.63 5.92 -2.05
C GLN A 84 -7.47 7.04 -1.44
N VAL A 85 -8.18 7.83 -2.26
CA VAL A 85 -9.02 8.97 -1.85
C VAL A 85 -10.43 8.49 -1.53
#